data_AF-A0A3D1HVP1-F1
#
_entry.id   AF-A0A3D1HVP1-F1
#
_cell.length_a   1.000
_cell.length_b   1.000
_cell.length_c   1.000
_cell.angle_alpha   90.00
_cell.angle_beta   90.00
_cell.angle_gamma   90.00
#
_symmetry.space_group_name_H-M   'P 1'
#
loop_
_entity.id
_entity.type
_entity.pdbx_description
1 polymer ?
#
loop_
_entity_poly.entity_id
_entity_poly.type
_entity_poly.pdbx_seq_one_letter_code
_entity_poly.pdbx_strand_id
1 'polypeptide(L)' 'QSYRYFMNHNFFDHINISINNTFVPNGCAVDLAGEGQRYDEHIAKLGGIDLQLLGIGLDGHIGFNEPDKYFVKSTHVV' A
#
# COMPACT_ATOMS: atom_id res chain seq x y z
N GLN A 1 -15.93 2.00 -2.56
CA GLN A 1 -15.48 1.73 -1.18
C GLN A 1 -13.97 1.88 -1.13
N SER A 2 -13.37 2.43 -0.06
CA SER A 2 -11.92 2.64 0.03
C SER A 2 -11.19 1.48 0.72
N TYR A 3 -9.92 1.24 0.38
CA TYR A 3 -9.12 0.23 1.07
C TYR A 3 -8.84 0.56 2.54
N ARG A 4 -8.77 1.85 2.91
CA ARG A 4 -8.73 2.24 4.33
C ARG A 4 -9.95 1.73 5.07
N TYR A 5 -11.15 1.91 4.51
CA TYR A 5 -12.38 1.41 5.13
C TYR A 5 -12.38 -0.12 5.22
N PHE A 6 -12.00 -0.81 4.13
CA PHE A 6 -11.91 -2.27 4.11
C PHE A 6 -10.99 -2.81 5.22
N MET A 7 -9.79 -2.23 5.37
CA MET A 7 -8.82 -2.66 6.38
C MET A 7 -9.29 -2.39 7.80
N ASN A 8 -9.91 -1.23 8.06
CA ASN A 8 -10.48 -0.94 9.37
C ASN A 8 -11.59 -1.95 9.70
N HIS A 9 -12.58 -2.06 8.82
CA HIS A 9 -13.79 -2.85 9.04
C HIS A 9 -13.52 -4.36 9.17
N ASN A 10 -12.57 -4.91 8.41
CA ASN A 10 -12.33 -6.35 8.37
C ASN A 10 -11.14 -6.80 9.23
N PHE A 11 -10.27 -5.90 9.69
CA PHE A 11 -9.06 -6.29 10.40
C PHE A 11 -8.70 -5.38 11.57
N PHE A 12 -8.36 -4.11 11.33
CA PHE A 12 -7.78 -3.26 12.38
C PHE A 12 -8.72 -3.03 13.57
N ASP A 13 -10.04 -2.96 13.33
CA ASP A 13 -11.04 -2.77 14.41
C ASP A 13 -11.22 -4.02 15.30
N HIS A 14 -10.63 -5.17 14.92
CA HIS A 14 -10.81 -6.46 15.61
C HIS A 14 -9.57 -6.97 16.34
N ILE A 15 -8.48 -6.19 16.36
CA ILE A 15 -7.21 -6.58 16.96
C ILE A 15 -6.63 -5.45 17.83
N ASN A 16 -5.65 -5.78 18.67
CA ASN A 16 -4.99 -4.85 19.57
C ASN A 16 -3.86 -4.03 18.90
N ILE A 17 -4.09 -3.53 17.68
CA ILE A 17 -3.15 -2.67 16.96
C ILE A 17 -3.43 -1.19 17.28
N SER A 18 -2.36 -0.39 17.42
CA SER A 18 -2.51 1.07 17.44
C SER A 18 -2.79 1.56 16.03
N ILE A 19 -3.88 2.32 15.82
CA ILE A 19 -4.24 2.85 14.50
C ILE A 19 -3.14 3.74 13.90
N ASN A 20 -2.35 4.41 14.76
CA ASN A 20 -1.22 5.23 14.36
C ASN A 20 -0.07 4.42 13.76
N ASN A 21 -0.07 3.10 13.95
CA ASN A 21 0.88 2.16 13.34
C ASN A 21 0.28 1.49 12.08
N THR A 22 -0.79 2.06 11.50
CA THR A 22 -1.41 1.54 10.28
C THR A 22 -1.33 2.55 9.13
N PHE A 23 -0.58 2.17 8.10
CA PHE A 23 -0.31 3.04 6.95
C PHE A 23 -1.04 2.51 5.71
N VAL A 24 -1.79 3.39 5.05
CA VAL A 24 -2.49 3.13 3.78
C VAL A 24 -2.28 4.37 2.91
N PRO A 25 -1.83 4.24 1.65
CA PRO A 25 -1.62 5.38 0.76
C PRO A 25 -2.88 6.23 0.58
N ASN A 26 -2.73 7.55 0.55
CA ASN A 26 -3.84 8.48 0.34
C ASN A 26 -4.11 8.69 -1.16
N GLY A 27 -5.03 7.91 -1.72
CA GLY A 27 -5.47 8.06 -3.11
C GLY A 27 -6.21 9.37 -3.44
N CYS A 28 -6.46 10.23 -2.46
CA CYS A 28 -7.05 11.56 -2.64
C CYS A 28 -6.07 12.70 -2.35
N ALA A 29 -4.76 12.42 -2.26
CA ALA A 29 -3.75 13.46 -2.08
C ALA A 29 -3.75 14.43 -3.27
N VAL A 30 -3.46 15.70 -2.99
CA VAL A 30 -3.33 16.75 -4.03
C VAL A 30 -2.16 16.44 -4.96
N ASP A 31 -1.06 15.91 -4.41
CA ASP A 31 0.10 15.44 -5.14
C ASP A 31 0.25 13.92 -4.95
N LEU A 32 -0.23 13.15 -5.93
CA LEU A 32 -0.20 11.69 -5.88
C LEU A 32 1.22 11.12 -6.08
N ALA A 33 2.07 11.79 -6.87
CA ALA A 33 3.45 11.37 -7.06
C ALA A 33 4.25 11.60 -5.77
N GLY A 34 4.07 12.77 -5.14
CA GLY A 34 4.64 13.06 -3.83
C GLY A 34 4.13 12.13 -2.73
N GLU A 35 2.86 11.70 -2.77
CA GLU A 35 2.32 10.71 -1.84
C GLU A 35 3.00 9.34 -1.99
N GLY A 36 3.27 8.90 -3.23
CA GLY A 36 4.03 7.68 -3.50
C GLY A 36 5.45 7.74 -2.92
N GLN A 37 6.17 8.84 -3.19
CA GLN A 37 7.50 9.06 -2.61
C GLN A 37 7.47 9.10 -1.08
N ARG A 38 6.51 9.82 -0.49
CA ARG A 38 6.33 9.90 0.98
C ARG A 38 6.14 8.52 1.59
N TYR A 39 5.40 7.64 0.91
CA TYR A 39 5.14 6.28 1.37
C TYR A 39 6.40 5.42 1.34
N ASP A 40 7.15 5.46 0.23
CA ASP A 40 8.43 4.74 0.09
C ASP A 40 9.46 5.20 1.14
N GLU A 41 9.58 6.52 1.35
CA GLU A 41 10.45 7.07 2.38
C GLU A 41 10.05 6.66 3.80
N HIS A 42 8.75 6.55 4.06
CA HIS A 42 8.25 6.14 5.37
C HIS A 42 8.65 4.70 5.68
N ILE A 43 8.48 3.78 4.72
CA ILE A 43 8.92 2.39 4.84
C ILE A 43 10.44 2.33 5.07
N ALA A 44 11.22 3.08 4.29
CA ALA A 44 12.68 3.11 4.43
C ALA A 44 13.13 3.62 5.81
N LYS A 45 12.47 4.66 6.34
CA LYS A 45 12.75 5.21 7.69
C LYS A 45 12.47 4.22 8.82
N LEU A 46 11.58 3.25 8.59
CA LEU A 46 11.27 2.16 9.53
C LEU A 46 12.21 0.95 9.38
N GLY A 47 13.13 0.97 8.41
CA GLY A 47 14.08 -0.13 8.16
C GLY A 47 13.65 -1.13 7.09
N GLY A 48 12.52 -0.89 6.41
CA GLY A 48 11.97 -1.78 5.39
C GLY A 48 10.80 -2.64 5.88
N ILE A 49 10.46 -3.66 5.09
CA ILE A 49 9.38 -4.61 5.38
C ILE A 49 10.00 -5.97 5.72
N ASP A 50 9.80 -6.45 6.95
CA ASP A 50 10.29 -7.76 7.38
C ASP A 50 9.50 -8.93 6.77
N LEU A 51 8.18 -8.73 6.61
CA LEU A 51 7.26 -9.72 6.08
C LEU A 51 6.17 -9.05 5.25
N GLN A 52 5.93 -9.56 4.04
CA GLN A 52 4.89 -9.07 3.14
C GLN A 52 3.94 -10.21 2.76
N LEU A 53 2.68 -10.10 3.17
CA LEU A 53 1.61 -11.02 2.78
C LEU A 53 0.86 -10.45 1.57
N LEU A 54 0.71 -11.26 0.51
CA LEU A 54 0.18 -10.83 -0.77
C LEU A 54 -0.82 -11.84 -1.33
N GLY A 55 -1.78 -11.33 -2.08
CA GLY A 55 -2.58 -12.11 -3.03
C GLY A 55 -1.99 -12.00 -4.44
N ILE A 56 -2.36 -12.93 -5.31
CA ILE A 56 -2.03 -12.92 -6.74
C ILE A 56 -3.32 -12.95 -7.57
N GLY A 57 -3.40 -12.06 -8.57
CA GLY A 57 -4.47 -12.06 -9.56
C GLY A 57 -4.39 -13.23 -10.54
N LEU A 58 -5.49 -13.50 -11.26
CA LEU A 58 -5.52 -14.57 -12.26
C LEU A 58 -4.54 -14.36 -13.43
N ASP A 59 -4.25 -13.10 -13.76
CA ASP A 59 -3.26 -12.67 -14.74
C ASP A 59 -1.84 -12.55 -14.17
N GLY A 60 -1.66 -12.88 -12.88
CA GLY A 60 -0.38 -12.83 -12.18
C GLY A 60 -0.05 -11.50 -11.49
N HIS A 61 -0.95 -10.50 -11.48
CA HIS A 61 -0.65 -9.22 -10.84
C HIS A 61 -0.52 -9.33 -9.30
N ILE A 62 0.30 -8.45 -8.73
CA ILE A 62 0.42 -8.22 -7.28
C ILE A 62 0.09 -6.77 -6.99
N GLY A 63 -0.81 -6.51 -6.04
CA GLY A 63 -1.34 -5.15 -5.85
C GLY A 63 -2.03 -4.69 -7.14
N PHE A 64 -1.63 -3.52 -7.67
CA PHE A 64 -2.07 -3.04 -8.99
C PHE A 64 -0.97 -3.12 -10.06
N ASN A 65 0.07 -3.94 -9.84
CA ASN A 65 1.12 -4.15 -10.83
C ASN A 65 0.63 -5.15 -11.90
N GLU A 66 -0.15 -4.64 -12.85
CA GLU A 66 -0.70 -5.40 -13.98
C GLU A 66 0.40 -5.83 -14.98
N PRO A 67 0.11 -6.78 -15.89
CA PRO A 67 1.04 -7.15 -16.94
C PRO A 67 1.43 -5.96 -17.84
N ASP A 68 2.70 -5.56 -17.79
CA ASP A 68 3.26 -4.48 -18.61
C ASP A 68 4.63 -4.91 -19.19
N LYS A 69 5.09 -4.18 -20.21
CA LYS A 69 6.45 -4.26 -20.76
C LYS A 69 7.50 -3.76 -19.75
N TYR A 70 7.11 -2.91 -18.81
CA TYR A 70 8.01 -2.31 -17.83
C TYR A 70 7.61 -2.66 -16.40
N PHE A 71 8.62 -2.87 -15.55
CA PHE A 71 8.40 -3.08 -14.12
C PHE A 71 8.84 -1.85 -13.33
N VAL A 72 7.87 -1.09 -12.83
CA VAL A 72 8.10 0.08 -11.97
C VAL A 72 8.33 -0.40 -10.54
N LYS A 73 9.48 -0.04 -9.97
CA LYS A 73 9.90 -0.57 -8.66
C LYS A 73 9.33 0.18 -7.46
N SER A 74 9.07 1.47 -7.62
CA SER A 74 8.61 2.36 -6.55
C SER A 74 7.09 2.46 -6.51
N THR A 75 6.57 2.96 -5.40
CA THR A 75 5.15 3.30 -5.31
C THR A 75 4.83 4.39 -6.35
N HIS A 76 3.81 4.15 -7.18
CA HIS A 76 3.45 5.03 -8.29
C HIS A 76 1.94 5.02 -8.54
N VAL A 77 1.49 5.98 -9.34
CA VAL A 77 0.11 6.05 -9.84
C VAL A 77 -0.03 5.07 -11.01
N VAL A 78 -1.04 4.21 -10.94
CA VAL A 78 -1.43 3.28 -12.00
C VAL A 78 -2.53 3.87 -12.89
#